data_AF-A0A2A4IRU5-F1
#
_entry.id   AF-A0A2A4IRU5-F1
#
_cell.length_a   1.000
_cell.length_b   1.000
_cell.length_c   1.000
_cell.angle_alpha   90.00
_cell.angle_beta   90.00
_cell.angle_gamma   90.00
#
_symmetry.space_group_name_H-M   'P 1'
#
loop_
_entity.id
_entity.type
_entity.pdbx_description
1 polymer ?
#
loop_
_entity_poly.entity_id
_entity_poly.type
_entity_poly.pdbx_seq_one_letter_code
_entity_poly.pdbx_strand_id
1 'polypeptide(L)'
;NPAPKENKQVLKKSVEEEYRKWTSMANDNDIISHFSVPGTPLFLCLLWKMIFETNRINPVAFKILERIGARALSAHLRKFCDYLVFEVTNPAGGPHINKCVDAINDIIWKYNIVTIDRLVLCLVLRPNPDGNEGQVCLYIIQLLLLKGSELRNRAQDFIKENSPEHWKQNNWYDKHLAFHRKYPEKFAPEEAGTAYGGPIPVYLSNVCLRFLPVLDIVVHRHLEIPNVCKNLEQLLEHLGYLYKFHDRPVTFLYNTLHYYESKLRDKPMLKRKLVNAVLGSLKDVRPAGWATTETFQTFLAKSEADATAWTPDLNYYLTLVNRMVDTMTGSSHFPNTDWRFNEYPNPSAHALYVTCVELMSLPLAPNFVGNALLDVVTKGFVVIPATKIQLWINAIGLIMAALPDPYWTVIHDRLLELITNNEMTEWPYPHTPFQLFNLTITNDALLENKYSLTLALAHAIWYHAGAGQIMQIPVFVKEKLSVEIHSEVQLLYLCHLVGPFLQRFNSDLSRAVMDITITLYELLAHIDKSQQHL
;
A
#
# COMPACT_ATOMS: atom_id res chain seq x y z
N ASN A 1 10.98 -26.26 2.65
CA ASN A 1 11.38 -26.65 4.01
C ASN A 1 11.23 -25.46 4.95
N PRO A 2 10.38 -25.54 5.99
CA PRO A 2 10.37 -24.50 7.03
C PRO A 2 11.71 -24.51 7.76
N ALA A 3 12.28 -23.32 8.00
CA ALA A 3 13.49 -23.19 8.80
C ALA A 3 13.20 -23.65 10.25
N PRO A 4 14.13 -24.36 10.91
CA PRO A 4 13.94 -24.81 12.29
C PRO A 4 13.76 -23.61 13.22
N LYS A 5 12.71 -23.64 14.04
CA LYS A 5 12.45 -22.62 15.05
C LYS A 5 13.30 -22.92 16.29
N GLU A 6 13.99 -21.90 16.79
CA GLU A 6 14.68 -22.00 18.08
C GLU A 6 13.65 -22.09 19.21
N ASN A 7 13.92 -22.95 20.20
CA ASN A 7 13.04 -23.13 21.34
C ASN A 7 13.12 -21.91 22.29
N LYS A 8 11.96 -21.29 22.56
CA LYS A 8 11.83 -20.10 23.42
C LYS A 8 12.42 -20.29 24.82
N GLN A 9 12.21 -21.46 25.42
CA GLN A 9 12.75 -21.77 26.75
C GLN A 9 14.27 -21.91 26.74
N VAL A 10 14.82 -22.44 25.64
CA VAL A 10 16.28 -22.54 25.45
C VAL A 10 16.88 -21.14 25.34
N LEU A 11 16.27 -20.25 24.55
CA LEU A 11 16.73 -18.86 24.44
C LEU A 11 16.74 -18.15 25.80
N LYS A 12 15.66 -18.24 26.59
CA LYS A 12 15.62 -17.65 27.93
C LYS A 12 16.72 -18.22 28.83
N LYS A 13 16.86 -19.54 28.86
CA LYS A 13 17.87 -20.22 29.68
C LYS A 13 19.29 -19.78 29.31
N SER A 14 19.60 -19.69 28.01
CA SER A 14 20.90 -19.23 27.54
C SER A 14 21.17 -17.77 27.92
N VAL A 15 20.18 -16.88 27.85
CA VAL A 15 20.34 -15.48 28.29
C VAL A 15 20.60 -15.41 29.80
N GLU A 16 19.86 -16.18 30.61
CA GLU A 16 20.07 -16.23 32.06
C GLU A 16 21.45 -16.80 32.45
N GLU A 17 21.91 -17.84 31.76
CA GLU A 17 23.24 -18.42 31.99
C GLU A 17 24.37 -17.45 31.64
N GLU A 18 24.27 -16.77 30.50
CA GLU A 18 25.26 -15.76 30.09
C GLU A 18 25.21 -14.52 31.00
N TYR A 19 24.02 -14.14 31.49
CA TYR A 19 23.90 -13.05 32.46
C TYR A 19 24.55 -13.39 33.81
N ARG A 20 24.38 -14.63 34.29
CA ARG A 20 25.09 -15.11 35.50
C ARG A 20 26.61 -15.06 35.31
N LYS A 21 27.11 -15.49 34.15
CA LYS A 21 28.54 -15.39 33.82
C LYS A 21 29.01 -13.95 33.90
N TRP A 22 28.29 -13.02 33.27
CA TRP A 22 28.58 -11.58 33.35
C TRP A 22 28.70 -11.09 34.79
N THR A 23 27.75 -11.45 35.67
CA THR A 23 27.78 -11.02 37.08
C THR A 23 28.89 -11.68 37.92
N SER A 24 29.39 -12.84 37.50
CA SER A 24 30.40 -13.61 38.23
C SER A 24 31.85 -13.27 37.84
N MET A 25 32.04 -12.73 36.64
CA MET A 25 33.37 -12.37 36.14
C MET A 25 33.79 -11.01 36.72
N ALA A 26 34.99 -10.93 37.27
CA ALA A 26 35.53 -9.69 37.86
C ALA A 26 36.61 -9.01 37.01
N ASN A 27 37.19 -9.74 36.04
CA ASN A 27 38.28 -9.24 35.19
C ASN A 27 37.73 -8.72 33.86
N ASP A 28 37.88 -7.42 33.61
CA ASP A 28 37.43 -6.74 32.39
C ASP A 28 37.96 -7.39 31.11
N ASN A 29 39.22 -7.85 31.07
CA ASN A 29 39.80 -8.46 29.87
C ASN A 29 39.14 -9.80 29.52
N ASP A 30 38.82 -10.59 30.54
CA ASP A 30 38.15 -11.88 30.37
C ASP A 30 36.70 -11.67 29.91
N ILE A 31 36.03 -10.68 30.50
CA ILE A 31 34.66 -10.27 30.11
C ILE A 31 34.64 -9.85 28.64
N ILE A 32 35.56 -8.97 28.24
CA ILE A 32 35.64 -8.51 26.85
C ILE A 32 35.93 -9.69 25.93
N SER A 33 36.89 -10.55 26.26
CA SER A 33 37.23 -11.70 25.44
C SER A 33 36.05 -12.66 25.27
N HIS A 34 35.34 -12.99 26.34
CA HIS A 34 34.20 -13.93 26.29
C HIS A 34 33.03 -13.39 25.47
N PHE A 35 32.61 -12.15 25.71
CA PHE A 35 31.40 -11.59 25.08
C PHE A 35 31.63 -10.95 23.70
N SER A 36 32.88 -10.79 23.26
CA SER A 36 33.21 -10.30 21.90
C SER A 36 33.51 -11.41 20.89
N VAL A 37 33.66 -12.67 21.33
CA VAL A 37 33.95 -13.80 20.44
C VAL A 37 32.75 -14.08 19.53
N PRO A 38 32.98 -14.42 18.24
CA PRO A 38 31.93 -14.87 17.34
C PRO A 38 31.25 -16.14 17.88
N GLY A 39 30.08 -15.98 18.51
CA GLY A 39 29.32 -17.04 19.15
C GLY A 39 27.82 -16.78 19.10
N THR A 40 27.07 -17.24 20.10
CA THR A 40 25.63 -16.99 20.18
C THR A 40 25.37 -15.50 20.42
N PRO A 41 24.64 -14.80 19.54
CA PRO A 41 24.58 -13.35 19.56
C PRO A 41 23.56 -12.84 20.61
N LEU A 42 23.91 -12.94 21.89
CA LEU A 42 23.01 -12.62 23.02
C LEU A 42 23.33 -11.29 23.71
N PHE A 43 24.41 -10.62 23.32
CA PHE A 43 24.91 -9.45 24.06
C PHE A 43 23.89 -8.31 24.22
N LEU A 44 23.03 -8.03 23.23
CA LEU A 44 21.95 -7.03 23.39
C LEU A 44 20.88 -7.48 24.40
N CYS A 45 20.59 -8.78 24.52
CA CYS A 45 19.72 -9.30 25.57
C CYS A 45 20.34 -9.07 26.96
N LEU A 46 21.66 -9.27 27.08
CA LEU A 46 22.39 -9.04 28.34
C LEU A 46 22.38 -7.57 28.73
N LEU A 47 22.64 -6.66 27.77
CA LEU A 47 22.59 -5.21 28.02
C LEU A 47 21.20 -4.76 28.46
N TRP A 48 20.16 -5.27 27.81
CA TRP A 48 18.80 -5.02 28.26
C TRP A 48 18.55 -5.52 29.67
N LYS A 49 18.99 -6.74 30.03
CA LYS A 49 18.88 -7.25 31.41
C LYS A 49 19.61 -6.35 32.42
N MET A 50 20.84 -5.89 32.11
CA MET A 50 21.59 -4.99 32.97
C MET A 50 20.83 -3.69 33.24
N ILE A 51 20.29 -3.06 32.19
CA ILE A 51 19.51 -1.82 32.31
C ILE A 51 18.20 -2.08 33.05
N PHE A 52 17.52 -3.18 32.74
CA PHE A 52 16.26 -3.56 33.36
C PHE A 52 16.41 -3.79 34.87
N GLU A 53 17.50 -4.44 35.32
CA GLU A 53 17.73 -4.73 36.74
C GLU A 53 18.38 -3.56 37.49
N THR A 54 19.37 -2.90 36.89
CA THR A 54 20.25 -1.94 37.60
C THR A 54 20.16 -0.49 37.11
N ASN A 55 19.45 -0.24 36.00
CA ASN A 55 19.35 1.06 35.33
C ASN A 55 20.71 1.68 34.90
N ARG A 56 21.76 0.86 34.84
CA ARG A 56 23.14 1.25 34.53
C ARG A 56 23.79 0.24 33.60
N ILE A 57 24.81 0.69 32.85
CA ILE A 57 25.66 -0.15 32.01
C ILE A 57 27.11 0.08 32.44
N ASN A 58 27.88 -1.01 32.55
CA ASN A 58 29.32 -0.93 32.80
C ASN A 58 30.05 -0.42 31.52
N PRO A 59 30.98 0.55 31.59
CA PRO A 59 31.76 1.01 30.44
C PRO A 59 32.40 -0.09 29.59
N VAL A 60 32.75 -1.24 30.19
CA VAL A 60 33.26 -2.45 29.50
C VAL A 60 32.33 -2.91 28.38
N ALA A 61 31.02 -2.69 28.50
CA ALA A 61 30.04 -3.02 27.48
C ALA A 61 30.29 -2.32 26.14
N PHE A 62 30.74 -1.07 26.16
CA PHE A 62 31.01 -0.32 24.92
C PHE A 62 32.22 -0.89 24.18
N LYS A 63 33.24 -1.36 24.90
CA LYS A 63 34.40 -2.05 24.31
C LYS A 63 34.01 -3.38 23.65
N ILE A 64 33.03 -4.08 24.23
CA ILE A 64 32.48 -5.31 23.63
C ILE A 64 31.68 -4.99 22.37
N LEU A 65 30.81 -3.99 22.42
CA LEU A 65 30.03 -3.54 21.25
C LEU A 65 30.94 -3.12 20.09
N GLU A 66 32.03 -2.43 20.39
CA GLU A 66 33.06 -2.04 19.41
C GLU A 66 33.70 -3.27 18.76
N ARG A 67 34.08 -4.29 19.55
CA ARG A 67 34.67 -5.53 19.03
C ARG A 67 33.69 -6.39 18.22
N ILE A 68 32.41 -6.45 18.61
CA ILE A 68 31.37 -7.13 17.84
C ILE A 68 31.22 -6.45 16.46
N GLY A 69 31.22 -5.12 16.45
CA GLY A 69 31.11 -4.32 15.24
C GLY A 69 29.70 -4.28 14.65
N ALA A 70 29.44 -3.26 13.82
CA ALA A 70 28.09 -2.96 13.32
C ALA A 70 27.44 -4.09 12.51
N ARG A 71 28.23 -4.86 11.76
CA ARG A 71 27.72 -5.97 10.92
C ARG A 71 27.19 -7.12 11.77
N ALA A 72 27.95 -7.56 12.78
CA ALA A 72 27.56 -8.67 13.63
C ALA A 72 26.45 -8.26 14.62
N LEU A 73 26.41 -6.98 15.03
CA LEU A 73 25.38 -6.45 15.93
C LEU A 73 23.95 -6.69 15.43
N SER A 74 23.73 -6.71 14.11
CA SER A 74 22.43 -7.05 13.52
C SER A 74 21.93 -8.45 13.87
N ALA A 75 22.82 -9.42 14.14
CA ALA A 75 22.44 -10.74 14.62
C ALA A 75 22.01 -10.69 16.10
N HIS A 76 22.71 -9.89 16.91
CA HIS A 76 22.34 -9.65 18.31
C HIS A 76 21.00 -8.95 18.41
N LEU A 77 20.71 -8.01 17.49
CA LEU A 77 19.45 -7.28 17.48
C LEU A 77 18.27 -8.20 17.17
N ARG A 78 18.42 -9.10 16.19
CA ARG A 78 17.39 -10.09 15.87
C ARG A 78 17.07 -11.00 17.06
N LYS A 79 18.10 -11.57 17.71
CA LYS A 79 17.93 -12.39 18.92
C LYS A 79 17.33 -11.60 20.08
N PHE A 80 17.71 -10.33 20.23
CA PHE A 80 17.13 -9.46 21.22
C PHE A 80 15.64 -9.23 20.98
N CYS A 81 15.22 -8.97 19.75
CA CYS A 81 13.80 -8.85 19.41
C CYS A 81 13.02 -10.15 19.69
N ASP A 82 13.62 -11.32 19.46
CA ASP A 82 13.02 -12.61 19.82
C ASP A 82 12.85 -12.78 21.33
N TYR A 83 13.89 -12.43 22.08
CA TYR A 83 13.88 -12.48 23.54
C TYR A 83 12.88 -11.50 24.16
N LEU A 84 12.76 -10.27 23.64
CA LEU A 84 11.83 -9.26 24.12
C LEU A 84 10.37 -9.71 24.04
N VAL A 85 9.95 -10.26 22.90
CA VAL A 85 8.56 -10.74 22.75
C VAL A 85 8.27 -11.85 23.75
N PHE A 86 9.25 -12.71 24.02
CA PHE A 86 9.10 -13.76 25.02
C PHE A 86 8.99 -13.22 26.46
N GLU A 87 9.83 -12.26 26.87
CA GLU A 87 9.74 -11.66 28.21
C GLU A 87 8.40 -10.94 28.43
N VAL A 88 7.90 -10.24 27.41
CA VAL A 88 6.63 -9.50 27.50
C VAL A 88 5.39 -10.40 27.45
N THR A 89 5.48 -11.59 26.85
CA THR A 89 4.38 -12.57 26.80
C THR A 89 4.18 -13.30 28.14
N ASN A 90 5.14 -13.20 29.06
CA ASN A 90 5.06 -13.83 30.38
C ASN A 90 4.00 -13.15 31.27
N PRO A 91 3.08 -13.88 31.93
CA PRO A 91 1.91 -13.35 32.67
C PRO A 91 2.14 -12.37 33.84
N ALA A 92 3.33 -11.78 34.02
CA ALA A 92 3.68 -10.91 35.16
C ALA A 92 3.01 -9.51 35.17
N GLY A 93 2.04 -9.24 34.27
CA GLY A 93 1.16 -8.05 34.33
C GLY A 93 1.70 -6.74 33.73
N GLY A 94 0.82 -5.73 33.63
CA GLY A 94 1.05 -4.44 32.96
C GLY A 94 2.19 -3.52 33.49
N PRO A 95 2.58 -3.55 34.77
CA PRO A 95 3.75 -2.80 35.24
C PRO A 95 5.08 -3.33 34.68
N HIS A 96 5.15 -4.63 34.39
CA HIS A 96 6.36 -5.28 33.88
C HIS A 96 6.70 -4.79 32.47
N ILE A 97 5.72 -4.78 31.56
CA ILE A 97 5.94 -4.32 30.18
C ILE A 97 6.36 -2.85 30.12
N ASN A 98 5.82 -1.99 30.99
CA ASN A 98 6.21 -0.59 31.05
C ASN A 98 7.69 -0.43 31.39
N LYS A 99 8.19 -1.18 32.37
CA LYS A 99 9.61 -1.20 32.72
C LYS A 99 10.48 -1.79 31.59
N CYS A 100 10.00 -2.81 30.89
CA CYS A 100 10.69 -3.35 29.71
C CYS A 100 10.87 -2.29 28.63
N VAL A 101 9.82 -1.52 28.33
CA VAL A 101 9.83 -0.43 27.35
C VAL A 101 10.74 0.71 27.79
N ASP A 102 10.77 1.04 29.09
CA ASP A 102 11.65 2.09 29.62
C ASP A 102 13.13 1.69 29.48
N ALA A 103 13.47 0.43 29.76
CA ALA A 103 14.83 -0.09 29.52
C ALA A 103 15.22 -0.05 28.03
N ILE A 104 14.28 -0.32 27.11
CA ILE A 104 14.53 -0.20 25.67
C ILE A 104 14.71 1.26 25.27
N ASN A 105 13.92 2.18 25.80
CA ASN A 105 14.09 3.61 25.56
C ASN A 105 15.47 4.09 26.02
N ASP A 106 15.97 3.58 27.15
CA ASP A 106 17.33 3.84 27.61
C ASP A 106 18.40 3.31 26.63
N ILE A 107 18.24 2.09 26.09
CA ILE A 107 19.13 1.54 25.05
C ILE A 107 19.21 2.47 23.83
N ILE A 108 18.07 3.02 23.40
CA ILE A 108 17.96 3.84 22.19
C ILE A 108 18.48 5.26 22.44
N TRP A 109 17.91 5.96 23.42
CA TRP A 109 18.05 7.42 23.55
C TRP A 109 19.13 7.83 24.54
N LYS A 110 19.31 7.07 25.63
CA LYS A 110 20.29 7.38 26.68
C LYS A 110 21.66 6.82 26.35
N TYR A 111 21.72 5.54 25.97
CA TYR A 111 22.98 4.84 25.70
C TYR A 111 23.35 4.77 24.22
N ASN A 112 22.45 5.13 23.30
CA ASN A 112 22.70 5.19 21.85
C ASN A 112 23.29 3.88 21.27
N ILE A 113 22.84 2.73 21.77
CA ILE A 113 23.37 1.42 21.38
C ILE A 113 22.72 0.94 20.08
N VAL A 114 21.41 1.16 19.94
CA VAL A 114 20.63 0.79 18.75
C VAL A 114 19.68 1.94 18.41
N THR A 115 19.54 2.26 17.13
CA THR A 115 18.60 3.29 16.68
C THR A 115 17.17 2.75 16.63
N ILE A 116 16.18 3.63 16.86
CA ILE A 116 14.76 3.23 16.89
C ILE A 116 14.29 2.64 15.56
N ASP A 117 14.74 3.18 14.42
CA ASP A 117 14.43 2.68 13.08
C ASP A 117 14.89 1.23 12.90
N ARG A 118 16.11 0.89 13.35
CA ARG A 118 16.63 -0.48 13.26
C ARG A 118 15.90 -1.44 14.18
N LEU A 119 15.64 -1.05 15.42
CA LEU A 119 14.94 -1.90 16.38
C LEU A 119 13.51 -2.20 15.92
N VAL A 120 12.76 -1.17 15.53
CA VAL A 120 11.37 -1.32 15.06
C VAL A 120 11.34 -2.13 13.77
N LEU A 121 12.27 -1.89 12.84
CA LEU A 121 12.39 -2.69 11.61
C LEU A 121 12.64 -4.17 11.93
N CYS A 122 13.52 -4.48 12.88
CA CYS A 122 13.75 -5.87 13.29
C CYS A 122 12.52 -6.49 13.98
N LEU A 123 11.77 -5.73 14.80
CA LEU A 123 10.54 -6.20 15.45
C LEU A 123 9.42 -6.48 14.42
N VAL A 124 9.19 -5.55 13.49
CA VAL A 124 8.09 -5.62 12.54
C VAL A 124 8.27 -6.72 11.48
N LEU A 125 9.52 -7.01 11.13
CA LEU A 125 9.91 -8.09 10.20
C LEU A 125 10.03 -9.46 10.86
N ARG A 126 9.77 -9.59 12.18
CA ARG A 126 9.79 -10.91 12.82
C ARG A 126 8.80 -11.86 12.14
N PRO A 127 9.19 -13.11 11.86
CA PRO A 127 8.25 -14.13 11.43
C PRO A 127 7.14 -14.26 12.46
N ASN A 128 5.89 -14.25 12.02
CA ASN A 128 4.73 -14.30 12.90
C ASN A 128 3.98 -15.62 12.70
N PRO A 129 4.49 -16.74 13.23
CA PRO A 129 3.85 -18.04 13.04
C PRO A 129 2.53 -18.17 13.82
N ASP A 130 2.39 -17.46 14.95
CA ASP A 130 1.25 -17.54 15.85
C ASP A 130 0.68 -16.13 16.06
N GLY A 131 -0.58 -15.90 15.67
CA GLY A 131 -1.20 -14.56 15.64
C GLY A 131 -1.19 -13.77 16.96
N ASN A 132 -0.94 -14.42 18.10
CA ASN A 132 -0.80 -13.77 19.40
C ASN A 132 0.58 -13.10 19.59
N GLU A 133 1.67 -13.71 19.10
CA GLU A 133 3.01 -13.11 19.23
C GLU A 133 3.16 -11.85 18.37
N GLY A 134 2.52 -11.85 17.19
CA GLY A 134 2.46 -10.65 16.35
C GLY A 134 1.74 -9.50 17.02
N GLN A 135 0.66 -9.77 17.78
CA GLN A 135 -0.05 -8.74 18.54
C GLN A 135 0.85 -8.15 19.63
N VAL A 136 1.55 -8.99 20.39
CA VAL A 136 2.52 -8.53 21.41
C VAL A 136 3.64 -7.71 20.77
N CYS A 137 4.18 -8.16 19.64
CA CYS A 137 5.23 -7.43 18.92
C CYS A 137 4.77 -6.03 18.48
N LEU A 138 3.58 -5.92 17.88
CA LEU A 138 3.01 -4.64 17.47
C LEU A 138 2.65 -3.76 18.67
N TYR A 139 2.25 -4.34 19.80
CA TYR A 139 2.02 -3.61 21.04
C TYR A 139 3.31 -3.03 21.62
N ILE A 140 4.42 -3.79 21.60
CA ILE A 140 5.74 -3.29 21.98
C ILE A 140 6.14 -2.12 21.06
N ILE A 141 5.97 -2.26 19.73
CA ILE A 141 6.24 -1.19 18.77
C ILE A 141 5.39 0.06 19.10
N GLN A 142 4.09 -0.10 19.36
CA GLN A 142 3.22 1.00 19.71
C GLN A 142 3.71 1.72 20.98
N LEU A 143 4.09 0.99 22.01
CA LEU A 143 4.62 1.59 23.25
C LEU A 143 5.95 2.32 23.00
N LEU A 144 6.85 1.77 22.18
CA LEU A 144 8.11 2.44 21.83
C LEU A 144 7.87 3.76 21.08
N LEU A 145 6.87 3.81 20.22
CA LEU A 145 6.56 4.98 19.39
C LEU A 145 5.68 6.02 20.12
N LEU A 146 4.76 5.58 20.98
CA LEU A 146 3.73 6.43 21.60
C LEU A 146 3.94 6.68 23.11
N LYS A 147 4.65 5.82 23.84
CA LYS A 147 4.94 6.08 25.27
C LYS A 147 6.10 7.06 25.41
N GLY A 148 7.22 6.81 24.73
CA GLY A 148 8.39 7.70 24.76
C GLY A 148 8.15 8.99 23.97
N SER A 149 8.46 10.16 24.53
CA SER A 149 8.29 11.46 23.84
C SER A 149 9.39 11.76 22.82
N GLU A 150 10.53 11.07 22.91
CA GLU A 150 11.75 11.37 22.16
C GLU A 150 11.55 11.42 20.63
N LEU A 151 10.94 10.39 20.03
CA LEU A 151 10.68 10.39 18.58
C LEU A 151 9.61 11.43 18.19
N ARG A 152 8.54 11.56 18.99
CA ARG A 152 7.44 12.50 18.71
C ARG A 152 7.93 13.94 18.74
N ASN A 153 8.68 14.33 19.76
CA ASN A 153 9.24 15.68 19.90
C ASN A 153 10.18 16.01 18.72
N ARG A 154 11.09 15.08 18.38
CA ARG A 154 11.96 15.21 17.20
C ARG A 154 11.15 15.41 15.93
N ALA A 155 10.13 14.59 15.72
CA ALA A 155 9.32 14.64 14.50
C ALA A 155 8.49 15.94 14.41
N GLN A 156 7.87 16.38 15.51
CA GLN A 156 7.10 17.63 15.58
C GLN A 156 7.99 18.83 15.24
N ASP A 157 9.15 18.93 15.87
CA ASP A 157 10.09 20.03 15.62
C ASP A 157 10.66 19.98 14.21
N PHE A 158 11.02 18.79 13.71
CA PHE A 158 11.51 18.62 12.34
C PHE A 158 10.48 19.11 11.32
N ILE A 159 9.22 18.74 11.48
CA ILE A 159 8.14 19.08 10.53
C ILE A 159 7.77 20.55 10.56
N LYS A 160 7.77 21.14 11.75
CA LYS A 160 7.46 22.56 11.95
C LYS A 160 8.50 23.45 11.27
N GLU A 161 9.78 23.12 11.42
CA GLU A 161 10.87 23.98 10.97
C GLU A 161 11.32 23.70 9.51
N ASN A 162 10.98 22.53 8.95
CA ASN A 162 11.46 22.09 7.63
C ASN A 162 10.33 21.87 6.61
N SER A 163 10.72 21.93 5.33
CA SER A 163 9.88 21.59 4.17
C SER A 163 10.53 20.45 3.38
N PRO A 164 9.75 19.57 2.72
CA PRO A 164 10.28 18.50 1.89
C PRO A 164 10.80 18.98 0.53
N GLU A 165 10.45 20.21 0.10
CA GLU A 165 10.84 20.75 -1.21
C GLU A 165 12.28 21.25 -1.20
N HIS A 166 13.24 20.32 -1.04
CA HIS A 166 14.66 20.64 -0.88
C HIS A 166 15.23 21.45 -2.05
N TRP A 167 14.72 21.25 -3.27
CA TRP A 167 15.13 21.98 -4.48
C TRP A 167 14.71 23.46 -4.48
N LYS A 168 13.80 23.87 -3.60
CA LYS A 168 13.39 25.28 -3.41
C LYS A 168 14.09 25.95 -2.23
N GLN A 169 14.96 25.23 -1.51
CA GLN A 169 15.58 25.71 -0.28
C GLN A 169 17.05 26.06 -0.50
N ASN A 170 17.47 27.18 0.08
CA ASN A 170 18.86 27.64 0.10
C ASN A 170 19.55 27.44 1.45
N ASN A 171 18.79 27.13 2.51
CA ASN A 171 19.27 27.03 3.89
C ASN A 171 19.01 25.66 4.53
N TRP A 172 18.83 24.60 3.73
CA TRP A 172 18.59 23.25 4.24
C TRP A 172 19.68 22.80 5.22
N TYR A 173 20.95 23.01 4.86
CA TYR A 173 22.07 22.58 5.69
C TYR A 173 22.07 23.24 7.08
N ASP A 174 21.78 24.54 7.17
CA ASP A 174 21.71 25.24 8.46
C ASP A 174 20.57 24.72 9.34
N LYS A 175 19.40 24.46 8.74
CA LYS A 175 18.26 23.87 9.44
C LYS A 175 18.54 22.43 9.89
N HIS A 176 19.19 21.65 9.04
CA HIS A 176 19.62 20.29 9.34
C HIS A 176 20.64 20.26 10.49
N LEU A 177 21.63 21.15 10.48
CA LEU A 177 22.58 21.33 11.59
C LEU A 177 21.88 21.78 12.87
N ALA A 178 20.94 22.71 12.81
CA ALA A 178 20.17 23.15 13.97
C ALA A 178 19.37 22.00 14.59
N PHE A 179 18.77 21.15 13.75
CA PHE A 179 18.09 19.93 14.19
C PHE A 179 19.05 18.98 14.92
N HIS A 180 20.22 18.68 14.35
CA HIS A 180 21.22 17.79 14.97
C HIS A 180 21.88 18.39 16.22
N ARG A 181 22.00 19.72 16.32
CA ARG A 181 22.43 20.38 17.56
C ARG A 181 21.41 20.21 18.68
N LYS A 182 20.12 20.29 18.36
CA LYS A 182 19.03 20.08 19.32
C LYS A 182 18.85 18.60 19.66
N TYR A 183 19.03 17.72 18.69
CA TYR A 183 18.84 16.28 18.79
C TYR A 183 20.06 15.52 18.26
N PRO A 184 21.17 15.47 19.01
CA PRO A 184 22.37 14.78 18.57
C PRO A 184 22.12 13.28 18.37
N GLU A 185 22.61 12.75 17.25
CA GLU A 185 22.58 11.32 16.95
C GLU A 185 23.98 10.73 17.08
N LYS A 186 24.17 9.81 18.04
CA LYS A 186 25.46 9.14 18.28
C LYS A 186 25.43 7.75 17.65
N PHE A 187 26.38 7.47 16.76
CA PHE A 187 26.50 6.18 16.06
C PHE A 187 27.72 5.36 16.48
N ALA A 188 28.62 5.95 17.27
CA ALA A 188 29.82 5.32 17.79
C ALA A 188 30.06 5.75 19.24
N PRO A 189 30.69 4.90 20.07
CA PRO A 189 31.18 5.29 21.40
C PRO A 189 32.20 6.44 21.28
N GLU A 190 32.16 7.39 22.21
CA GLU A 190 32.95 8.64 22.15
C GLU A 190 34.47 8.42 22.06
N GLU A 191 34.98 7.29 22.55
CA GLU A 191 36.41 6.93 22.54
C GLU A 191 36.95 6.50 21.15
N ALA A 192 36.08 6.13 20.20
CA ALA A 192 36.50 5.67 18.87
C ALA A 192 36.88 6.83 17.91
N GLY A 193 36.56 8.08 18.27
CA GLY A 193 36.74 9.26 17.43
C GLY A 193 38.18 9.66 17.16
N THR A 194 39.16 9.10 17.89
CA THR A 194 40.58 9.43 17.72
C THR A 194 41.36 8.44 16.85
N ALA A 195 40.85 7.22 16.63
CA ALA A 195 41.60 6.16 15.95
C ALA A 195 41.25 5.99 14.45
N TYR A 196 40.05 6.39 14.02
CA TYR A 196 39.50 6.05 12.69
C TYR A 196 38.94 7.23 11.87
N GLY A 197 39.51 8.43 12.04
CA GLY A 197 39.02 9.64 11.37
C GLY A 197 37.68 10.11 11.94
N GLY A 198 37.40 11.41 11.84
CA GLY A 198 36.19 11.99 12.40
C GLY A 198 34.89 11.38 11.85
N PRO A 199 33.73 11.71 12.45
CA PRO A 199 32.44 11.22 11.98
C PRO A 199 32.20 11.56 10.50
N ILE A 200 31.61 10.62 9.77
CA ILE A 200 31.28 10.79 8.35
C ILE A 200 30.28 11.95 8.21
N PRO A 201 30.44 12.85 7.22
CA PRO A 201 29.51 13.95 7.00
C PRO A 201 28.05 13.47 6.79
N VAL A 202 27.12 14.04 7.55
CA VAL A 202 25.67 13.80 7.41
C VAL A 202 25.02 15.08 6.89
N TYR A 203 24.53 15.06 5.65
CA TYR A 203 23.97 16.26 4.99
C TYR A 203 22.44 16.33 4.99
N LEU A 204 21.77 15.17 4.94
CA LEU A 204 20.31 15.08 4.75
C LEU A 204 19.64 14.21 5.82
N SER A 205 20.33 13.14 6.28
CA SER A 205 19.71 12.13 7.12
C SER A 205 19.47 12.62 8.55
N ASN A 206 18.35 12.19 9.11
CA ASN A 206 18.05 12.21 10.54
C ASN A 206 17.11 11.03 10.86
N VAL A 207 16.89 10.77 12.14
CA VAL A 207 16.07 9.64 12.62
C VAL A 207 14.63 9.70 12.11
N CYS A 208 14.05 10.90 11.95
CA CYS A 208 12.68 11.05 11.44
C CYS A 208 12.56 10.57 10.00
N LEU A 209 13.51 10.98 9.13
CA LEU A 209 13.56 10.56 7.73
C LEU A 209 13.91 9.07 7.57
N ARG A 210 14.84 8.55 8.39
CA ARG A 210 15.18 7.11 8.37
C ARG A 210 14.05 6.22 8.87
N PHE A 211 13.20 6.73 9.75
CA PHE A 211 12.05 6.00 10.28
C PHE A 211 10.89 5.90 9.28
N LEU A 212 10.81 6.79 8.29
CA LEU A 212 9.66 6.89 7.40
C LEU A 212 9.40 5.61 6.57
N PRO A 213 10.41 4.97 5.93
CA PRO A 213 10.20 3.68 5.26
C PRO A 213 9.84 2.55 6.23
N VAL A 214 10.26 2.65 7.49
CA VAL A 214 9.89 1.68 8.53
C VAL A 214 8.44 1.87 8.94
N LEU A 215 7.95 3.12 8.99
CA LEU A 215 6.56 3.43 9.29
C LEU A 215 5.61 2.78 8.27
N ASP A 216 5.95 2.77 6.98
CA ASP A 216 5.16 2.09 5.95
C ASP A 216 4.98 0.59 6.24
N ILE A 217 6.07 -0.08 6.60
CA ILE A 217 6.06 -1.51 6.95
C ILE A 217 5.25 -1.72 8.24
N VAL A 218 5.36 -0.80 9.20
CA VAL A 218 4.54 -0.84 10.42
C VAL A 218 3.06 -0.72 10.09
N VAL A 219 2.65 0.20 9.21
CA VAL A 219 1.26 0.33 8.74
C VAL A 219 0.80 -1.00 8.13
N HIS A 220 1.56 -1.56 7.20
CA HIS A 220 1.24 -2.83 6.52
C HIS A 220 1.04 -3.98 7.50
N ARG A 221 1.93 -4.15 8.49
CA ARG A 221 1.79 -5.22 9.48
C ARG A 221 0.58 -5.03 10.39
N HIS A 222 0.18 -3.80 10.70
CA HIS A 222 -1.07 -3.54 11.42
C HIS A 222 -2.31 -3.89 10.60
N LEU A 223 -2.28 -3.69 9.28
CA LEU A 223 -3.38 -4.11 8.39
C LEU A 223 -3.49 -5.63 8.31
N GLU A 224 -2.36 -6.33 8.45
CA GLU A 224 -2.33 -7.78 8.37
C GLU A 224 -2.95 -8.50 9.56
N ILE A 225 -2.93 -7.87 10.74
CA ILE A 225 -3.36 -8.45 12.03
C ILE A 225 -4.62 -7.72 12.51
N PRO A 226 -5.83 -8.30 12.36
CA PRO A 226 -7.10 -7.61 12.60
C PRO A 226 -7.25 -7.01 14.02
N ASN A 227 -6.75 -7.70 15.04
CA ASN A 227 -6.93 -7.33 16.44
C ASN A 227 -6.23 -6.03 16.86
N VAL A 228 -5.28 -5.54 16.05
CA VAL A 228 -4.51 -4.32 16.37
C VAL A 228 -4.86 -3.14 15.48
N CYS A 229 -5.90 -3.23 14.65
CA CYS A 229 -6.23 -2.15 13.72
C CYS A 229 -6.56 -0.82 14.44
N LYS A 230 -7.15 -0.86 15.64
CA LYS A 230 -7.38 0.35 16.46
C LYS A 230 -6.08 1.05 16.86
N ASN A 231 -5.00 0.31 17.05
CA ASN A 231 -3.69 0.86 17.42
C ASN A 231 -3.06 1.63 16.26
N LEU A 232 -3.36 1.24 15.02
CA LEU A 232 -2.90 1.94 13.82
C LEU A 232 -3.48 3.35 13.74
N GLU A 233 -4.75 3.54 14.11
CA GLU A 233 -5.36 4.87 14.10
C GLU A 233 -4.64 5.84 15.03
N GLN A 234 -4.35 5.41 16.26
CA GLN A 234 -3.58 6.21 17.22
C GLN A 234 -2.17 6.51 16.72
N LEU A 235 -1.53 5.53 16.06
CA LEU A 235 -0.20 5.71 15.47
C LEU A 235 -0.23 6.79 14.38
N LEU A 236 -1.22 6.75 13.49
CA LEU A 236 -1.39 7.73 12.40
C LEU A 236 -1.71 9.13 12.94
N GLU A 237 -2.47 9.25 14.02
CA GLU A 237 -2.74 10.54 14.67
C GLU A 237 -1.46 11.19 15.23
N HIS A 238 -0.54 10.39 15.77
CA HIS A 238 0.66 10.88 16.44
C HIS A 238 1.91 10.93 15.56
N LEU A 239 1.97 10.18 14.45
CA LEU A 239 3.15 10.12 13.59
C LEU A 239 2.82 10.30 12.10
N GLY A 240 1.53 10.33 11.72
CA GLY A 240 1.12 10.47 10.33
C GLY A 240 1.59 11.77 9.67
N TYR A 241 1.84 12.81 10.46
CA TYR A 241 2.44 14.04 9.95
C TYR A 241 3.84 13.86 9.32
N LEU A 242 4.54 12.75 9.62
CA LEU A 242 5.85 12.44 9.02
C LEU A 242 5.75 12.17 7.52
N TYR A 243 4.57 11.77 7.04
CA TYR A 243 4.29 11.59 5.62
C TYR A 243 4.46 12.88 4.80
N LYS A 244 4.56 14.06 5.45
CA LYS A 244 4.95 15.33 4.79
C LYS A 244 6.28 15.18 4.04
N PHE A 245 7.19 14.35 4.52
CA PHE A 245 8.52 14.11 3.92
C PHE A 245 8.60 12.80 3.13
N HIS A 246 7.48 12.13 2.90
CA HIS A 246 7.46 10.92 2.10
C HIS A 246 7.71 11.27 0.63
N ASP A 247 8.57 10.50 -0.02
CA ASP A 247 8.98 10.74 -1.41
C ASP A 247 7.86 10.35 -2.40
N ARG A 248 7.12 9.29 -2.10
CA ARG A 248 6.01 8.76 -2.91
C ARG A 248 4.69 8.49 -2.15
N PRO A 249 4.08 9.52 -1.52
CA PRO A 249 2.93 9.35 -0.64
C PRO A 249 1.68 8.82 -1.36
N VAL A 250 1.41 9.24 -2.60
CA VAL A 250 0.26 8.74 -3.37
C VAL A 250 0.49 7.30 -3.80
N THR A 251 1.71 6.97 -4.23
CA THR A 251 2.10 5.60 -4.59
C THR A 251 2.03 4.65 -3.40
N PHE A 252 2.45 5.11 -2.21
CA PHE A 252 2.30 4.34 -0.97
C PHE A 252 0.82 4.03 -0.69
N LEU A 253 -0.06 5.04 -0.75
CA LEU A 253 -1.49 4.84 -0.56
C LEU A 253 -2.09 3.91 -1.61
N TYR A 254 -1.76 4.12 -2.89
CA TYR A 254 -2.23 3.28 -3.98
C TYR A 254 -1.87 1.82 -3.75
N ASN A 255 -0.59 1.53 -3.53
CA ASN A 255 -0.11 0.16 -3.29
C ASN A 255 -0.76 -0.45 -2.04
N THR A 256 -0.89 0.33 -0.97
CA THR A 256 -1.47 -0.16 0.29
C THR A 256 -2.95 -0.50 0.14
N LEU A 257 -3.74 0.42 -0.43
CA LEU A 257 -5.19 0.23 -0.66
C LEU A 257 -5.45 -0.89 -1.66
N HIS A 258 -4.64 -0.98 -2.71
CA HIS A 258 -4.79 -1.99 -3.74
C HIS A 258 -4.41 -3.38 -3.22
N TYR A 259 -3.26 -3.51 -2.55
CA TYR A 259 -2.77 -4.81 -2.05
C TYR A 259 -3.63 -5.35 -0.90
N TYR A 260 -4.06 -4.47 0.02
CA TYR A 260 -4.86 -4.85 1.18
C TYR A 260 -6.36 -4.66 0.98
N GLU A 261 -6.86 -4.61 -0.27
CA GLU A 261 -8.29 -4.42 -0.58
C GLU A 261 -9.17 -5.34 0.27
N SER A 262 -8.88 -6.64 0.30
CA SER A 262 -9.66 -7.63 1.05
C SER A 262 -9.64 -7.42 2.57
N LYS A 263 -8.57 -6.82 3.12
CA LYS A 263 -8.44 -6.53 4.55
C LYS A 263 -9.04 -5.17 4.95
N LEU A 264 -9.27 -4.30 3.97
CA LEU A 264 -9.73 -2.91 4.14
C LEU A 264 -11.16 -2.68 3.65
N ARG A 265 -11.73 -3.59 2.85
CA ARG A 265 -13.08 -3.52 2.28
C ARG A 265 -14.12 -3.11 3.32
N ASP A 266 -14.15 -3.82 4.43
CA ASP A 266 -15.14 -3.63 5.51
C ASP A 266 -14.65 -2.66 6.60
N LYS A 267 -13.60 -1.86 6.32
CA LYS A 267 -13.00 -0.90 7.27
C LYS A 267 -12.93 0.51 6.68
N PRO A 268 -14.07 1.12 6.32
CA PRO A 268 -14.10 2.42 5.65
C PRO A 268 -13.46 3.54 6.48
N MET A 269 -13.63 3.54 7.81
CA MET A 269 -13.02 4.55 8.68
C MET A 269 -11.50 4.43 8.74
N LEU A 270 -10.97 3.21 8.72
CA LEU A 270 -9.52 3.01 8.70
C LEU A 270 -8.91 3.48 7.36
N LYS A 271 -9.55 3.17 6.23
CA LYS A 271 -9.17 3.69 4.91
C LYS A 271 -9.14 5.22 4.92
N ARG A 272 -10.22 5.83 5.42
CA ARG A 272 -10.37 7.28 5.55
C ARG A 272 -9.26 7.89 6.42
N LYS A 273 -8.99 7.32 7.60
CA LYS A 273 -7.93 7.79 8.51
C LYS A 273 -6.54 7.69 7.87
N LEU A 274 -6.24 6.58 7.19
CA LEU A 274 -4.97 6.40 6.49
C LEU A 274 -4.77 7.45 5.39
N VAL A 275 -5.76 7.64 4.52
CA VAL A 275 -5.67 8.64 3.45
C VAL A 275 -5.59 10.05 4.01
N ASN A 276 -6.37 10.39 5.03
CA ASN A 276 -6.32 11.70 5.67
C ASN A 276 -4.97 11.95 6.36
N ALA A 277 -4.37 10.94 7.01
CA ALA A 277 -3.06 11.09 7.63
C ALA A 277 -1.96 11.37 6.60
N VAL A 278 -1.96 10.62 5.49
CA VAL A 278 -0.91 10.75 4.46
C VAL A 278 -1.13 12.01 3.62
N LEU A 279 -2.28 12.16 2.95
CA LEU A 279 -2.54 13.32 2.08
C LEU A 279 -2.70 14.62 2.87
N GLY A 280 -3.32 14.55 4.05
CA GLY A 280 -3.50 15.72 4.92
C GLY A 280 -2.18 16.28 5.46
N SER A 281 -1.13 15.45 5.59
CA SER A 281 0.21 15.92 5.99
C SER A 281 0.87 16.84 4.93
N LEU A 282 0.38 16.81 3.69
CA LEU A 282 0.92 17.56 2.56
C LEU A 282 0.15 18.85 2.26
N LYS A 283 -0.93 19.15 2.99
CA LYS A 283 -1.81 20.30 2.74
C LYS A 283 -1.09 21.67 2.74
N ASP A 284 -0.02 21.80 3.52
CA ASP A 284 0.76 23.04 3.63
C ASP A 284 1.93 23.10 2.63
N VAL A 285 2.19 22.00 1.92
CA VAL A 285 3.29 21.86 0.95
C VAL A 285 2.75 21.86 -0.48
N ARG A 286 1.57 21.26 -0.68
CA ARG A 286 0.95 21.08 -1.99
C ARG A 286 -0.25 22.01 -2.14
N PRO A 287 -0.47 22.57 -3.34
CA PRO A 287 -1.61 23.45 -3.59
C PRO A 287 -2.95 22.72 -3.43
N ALA A 288 -4.01 23.48 -3.14
CA ALA A 288 -5.37 22.96 -3.10
C ALA A 288 -5.75 22.30 -4.44
N GLY A 289 -6.52 21.21 -4.39
CA GLY A 289 -6.88 20.42 -5.58
C GLY A 289 -5.76 19.57 -6.16
N TRP A 290 -4.58 19.50 -5.53
CA TRP A 290 -3.45 18.68 -6.01
C TRP A 290 -3.76 17.17 -6.04
N ALA A 291 -4.59 16.63 -5.13
CA ALA A 291 -4.86 15.19 -5.07
C ALA A 291 -6.34 14.86 -5.25
N THR A 292 -7.15 15.04 -4.21
CA THR A 292 -8.56 14.58 -4.21
C THR A 292 -9.53 15.68 -4.62
N THR A 293 -10.74 15.30 -5.04
CA THR A 293 -11.83 16.26 -5.31
C THR A 293 -12.26 17.03 -4.06
N GLU A 294 -12.86 18.20 -4.26
CA GLU A 294 -13.48 19.00 -3.18
C GLU A 294 -14.63 18.22 -2.49
N THR A 295 -15.43 17.49 -3.26
CA THR A 295 -16.50 16.63 -2.73
C THR A 295 -15.93 15.56 -1.80
N PHE A 296 -14.82 14.93 -2.18
CA PHE A 296 -14.14 13.95 -1.33
C PHE A 296 -13.49 14.59 -0.10
N GLN A 297 -12.92 15.78 -0.21
CA GLN A 297 -12.41 16.53 0.96
C GLN A 297 -13.53 16.84 1.96
N THR A 298 -14.72 17.18 1.48
CA THR A 298 -15.91 17.35 2.32
C THR A 298 -16.26 16.05 3.05
N PHE A 299 -16.19 14.90 2.36
CA PHE A 299 -16.34 13.59 3.00
C PHE A 299 -15.25 13.32 4.06
N LEU A 300 -13.99 13.65 3.78
CA LEU A 300 -12.90 13.50 4.74
C LEU A 300 -13.08 14.35 6.00
N ALA A 301 -13.91 15.39 5.97
CA ALA A 301 -14.21 16.28 7.11
C ALA A 301 -15.48 15.90 7.89
N LYS A 302 -16.33 14.99 7.37
CA LYS A 302 -17.62 14.60 8.01
C LYS A 302 -17.45 13.88 9.36
N SER A 303 -18.50 13.80 10.17
CA SER A 303 -18.52 12.88 11.32
C SER A 303 -18.34 11.41 10.87
N GLU A 304 -17.95 10.51 11.77
CA GLU A 304 -17.79 9.08 11.41
C GLU A 304 -19.10 8.46 10.91
N ALA A 305 -20.23 8.82 11.54
CA ALA A 305 -21.55 8.34 11.15
C ALA A 305 -21.94 8.80 9.73
N ASP A 306 -21.82 10.10 9.45
CA ASP A 306 -22.19 10.67 8.15
C ASP A 306 -21.27 10.23 7.02
N ALA A 307 -20.00 9.98 7.34
CA ALA A 307 -19.04 9.47 6.37
C ALA A 307 -19.34 8.02 5.99
N THR A 308 -19.67 7.16 6.96
CA THR A 308 -19.97 5.75 6.68
C THR A 308 -21.23 5.59 5.83
N ALA A 309 -22.19 6.50 5.96
CA ALA A 309 -23.43 6.51 5.18
C ALA A 309 -23.32 7.22 3.82
N TRP A 310 -22.15 7.75 3.46
CA TRP A 310 -22.01 8.54 2.23
C TRP A 310 -21.98 7.66 0.97
N THR A 311 -22.98 7.86 0.12
CA THR A 311 -23.04 7.26 -1.23
C THR A 311 -22.92 8.38 -2.26
N PRO A 312 -21.80 8.48 -3.00
CA PRO A 312 -21.66 9.45 -4.09
C PRO A 312 -22.64 9.16 -5.22
N ASP A 313 -23.14 10.21 -5.86
CA ASP A 313 -24.04 10.12 -7.01
C ASP A 313 -23.25 9.98 -8.33
N LEU A 314 -23.97 9.83 -9.45
CA LEU A 314 -23.34 9.74 -10.78
C LEU A 314 -22.50 10.99 -11.12
N ASN A 315 -22.90 12.17 -10.64
CA ASN A 315 -22.20 13.42 -10.90
C ASN A 315 -20.80 13.46 -10.26
N TYR A 316 -20.64 12.85 -9.09
CA TYR A 316 -19.33 12.64 -8.48
C TYR A 316 -18.40 11.84 -9.40
N TYR A 317 -18.86 10.71 -9.93
CA TYR A 317 -18.06 9.86 -10.83
C TYR A 317 -17.80 10.55 -12.17
N LEU A 318 -18.77 11.28 -12.72
CA LEU A 318 -18.60 12.12 -13.92
C LEU A 318 -17.47 13.13 -13.73
N THR A 319 -17.47 13.87 -12.61
CA THR A 319 -16.43 14.86 -12.29
C THR A 319 -15.05 14.21 -12.21
N LEU A 320 -14.98 13.05 -11.55
CA LEU A 320 -13.74 12.33 -11.30
C LEU A 320 -13.13 11.76 -12.60
N VAL A 321 -13.95 11.19 -13.49
CA VAL A 321 -13.51 10.76 -14.82
C VAL A 321 -13.16 11.95 -15.71
N ASN A 322 -13.92 13.05 -15.65
CA ASN A 322 -13.64 14.25 -16.43
C ASN A 322 -12.26 14.85 -16.13
N ARG A 323 -11.84 14.86 -14.85
CA ARG A 323 -10.48 15.29 -14.48
C ARG A 323 -9.41 14.50 -15.23
N MET A 324 -9.61 13.20 -15.43
CA MET A 324 -8.69 12.35 -16.18
C MET A 324 -8.74 12.67 -17.69
N VAL A 325 -9.93 12.77 -18.27
CA VAL A 325 -10.13 13.08 -19.70
C VAL A 325 -9.48 14.43 -20.08
N ASP A 326 -9.77 15.46 -19.31
CA ASP A 326 -9.24 16.80 -19.57
C ASP A 326 -7.72 16.85 -19.36
N THR A 327 -7.19 16.14 -18.35
CA THR A 327 -5.73 16.05 -18.13
C THR A 327 -5.02 15.35 -19.29
N MET A 328 -5.58 14.24 -19.80
CA MET A 328 -5.02 13.52 -20.95
C MET A 328 -5.05 14.34 -22.25
N THR A 329 -5.98 15.27 -22.37
CA THR A 329 -6.11 16.17 -23.54
C THR A 329 -5.38 17.50 -23.36
N GLY A 330 -4.60 17.65 -22.28
CA GLY A 330 -3.73 18.82 -22.04
C GLY A 330 -4.36 19.93 -21.20
N SER A 331 -5.62 19.79 -20.78
CA SER A 331 -6.32 20.72 -19.88
C SER A 331 -6.34 20.18 -18.45
N SER A 332 -5.17 20.16 -17.80
CA SER A 332 -5.04 19.60 -16.44
C SER A 332 -5.88 20.36 -15.42
N HIS A 333 -6.73 19.63 -14.69
CA HIS A 333 -7.42 20.11 -13.49
C HIS A 333 -6.48 20.22 -12.28
N PHE A 334 -5.32 19.57 -12.35
CA PHE A 334 -4.32 19.59 -11.30
C PHE A 334 -3.41 20.82 -11.44
N PRO A 335 -3.00 21.44 -10.32
CA PRO A 335 -2.06 22.56 -10.32
C PRO A 335 -0.74 22.24 -11.03
N ASN A 336 -0.15 23.25 -11.68
CA ASN A 336 1.13 23.11 -12.36
C ASN A 336 2.23 22.69 -11.38
N THR A 337 2.97 21.64 -11.73
CA THR A 337 3.89 20.93 -10.84
C THR A 337 5.18 20.62 -11.61
N ASP A 338 6.34 20.79 -10.95
CA ASP A 338 7.64 20.40 -11.52
C ASP A 338 7.85 18.89 -11.40
N TRP A 339 7.50 18.15 -12.45
CA TRP A 339 7.52 16.68 -12.46
C TRP A 339 8.89 16.05 -12.23
N ARG A 340 10.00 16.81 -12.31
CA ARG A 340 11.35 16.31 -12.00
C ARG A 340 11.54 15.94 -10.53
N PHE A 341 10.74 16.54 -9.65
CA PHE A 341 10.85 16.41 -8.19
C PHE A 341 9.59 15.80 -7.56
N ASN A 342 8.78 15.10 -8.36
CA ASN A 342 7.54 14.46 -7.90
C ASN A 342 7.57 12.97 -8.20
N GLU A 343 6.72 12.22 -7.51
CA GLU A 343 6.66 10.76 -7.62
C GLU A 343 6.19 10.25 -8.99
N TYR A 344 5.51 11.11 -9.77
CA TYR A 344 5.01 10.80 -11.09
C TYR A 344 5.71 11.63 -12.17
N PRO A 345 5.92 11.05 -13.37
CA PRO A 345 6.66 11.71 -14.44
C PRO A 345 5.85 12.76 -15.21
N ASN A 346 4.51 12.76 -15.10
CA ASN A 346 3.64 13.63 -15.87
C ASN A 346 2.23 13.76 -15.22
N PRO A 347 1.41 14.75 -15.66
CA PRO A 347 0.08 14.99 -15.10
C PRO A 347 -0.87 13.80 -15.23
N SER A 348 -0.83 13.06 -16.34
CA SER A 348 -1.76 11.93 -16.57
C SER A 348 -1.50 10.77 -15.62
N ALA A 349 -0.24 10.44 -15.35
CA ALA A 349 0.12 9.44 -14.35
C ALA A 349 -0.33 9.86 -12.95
N HIS A 350 -0.10 11.12 -12.59
CA HIS A 350 -0.57 11.68 -11.33
C HIS A 350 -2.10 11.60 -11.20
N ALA A 351 -2.82 12.06 -12.22
CA ALA A 351 -4.28 12.06 -12.29
C ALA A 351 -4.87 10.65 -12.11
N LEU A 352 -4.27 9.64 -12.74
CA LEU A 352 -4.70 8.24 -12.61
C LEU A 352 -4.58 7.75 -11.16
N TYR A 353 -3.41 7.90 -10.55
CA TYR A 353 -3.18 7.30 -9.24
C TYR A 353 -3.92 8.01 -8.10
N VAL A 354 -4.03 9.35 -8.13
CA VAL A 354 -4.86 10.06 -7.13
C VAL A 354 -6.34 9.70 -7.27
N THR A 355 -6.80 9.49 -8.50
CA THR A 355 -8.16 9.02 -8.81
C THR A 355 -8.39 7.61 -8.24
N CYS A 356 -7.48 6.67 -8.49
CA CYS A 356 -7.59 5.32 -7.94
C CYS A 356 -7.54 5.30 -6.40
N VAL A 357 -6.67 6.10 -5.78
CA VAL A 357 -6.61 6.25 -4.32
C VAL A 357 -7.94 6.76 -3.77
N GLU A 358 -8.52 7.80 -4.39
CA GLU A 358 -9.81 8.36 -3.99
C GLU A 358 -10.94 7.32 -4.10
N LEU A 359 -11.01 6.59 -5.22
CA LEU A 359 -12.02 5.55 -5.46
C LEU A 359 -11.92 4.38 -4.47
N MET A 360 -10.71 3.87 -4.21
CA MET A 360 -10.50 2.77 -3.24
C MET A 360 -10.84 3.18 -1.80
N SER A 361 -10.85 4.49 -1.52
CA SER A 361 -11.09 5.04 -0.19
C SER A 361 -12.57 5.34 0.10
N LEU A 362 -13.44 5.19 -0.90
CA LEU A 362 -14.88 5.33 -0.72
C LEU A 362 -15.42 4.33 0.30
N PRO A 363 -16.46 4.69 1.08
CA PRO A 363 -17.09 3.81 2.06
C PRO A 363 -18.08 2.82 1.39
N LEU A 364 -17.76 2.37 0.18
CA LEU A 364 -18.64 1.55 -0.67
C LEU A 364 -17.96 0.24 -1.06
N ALA A 365 -18.76 -0.75 -1.41
CA ALA A 365 -18.27 -2.01 -1.93
C ALA A 365 -17.61 -1.81 -3.31
N PRO A 366 -16.52 -2.53 -3.62
CA PRO A 366 -15.80 -2.40 -4.89
C PRO A 366 -16.67 -2.55 -6.14
N ASN A 367 -17.58 -3.52 -6.11
CA ASN A 367 -18.47 -3.81 -7.23
C ASN A 367 -19.46 -2.67 -7.50
N PHE A 368 -19.91 -1.98 -6.45
CA PHE A 368 -20.75 -0.79 -6.59
C PHE A 368 -19.96 0.33 -7.27
N VAL A 369 -18.73 0.60 -6.80
CA VAL A 369 -17.86 1.64 -7.38
C VAL A 369 -17.53 1.32 -8.84
N GLY A 370 -17.20 0.07 -9.16
CA GLY A 370 -16.96 -0.38 -10.52
C GLY A 370 -18.18 -0.18 -11.43
N ASN A 371 -19.37 -0.56 -10.98
CA ASN A 371 -20.60 -0.32 -11.74
C ASN A 371 -20.91 1.17 -11.91
N ALA A 372 -20.68 1.99 -10.89
CA ALA A 372 -20.86 3.43 -10.98
C ALA A 372 -19.92 4.07 -12.02
N LEU A 373 -18.68 3.55 -12.16
CA LEU A 373 -17.77 3.97 -13.23
C LEU A 373 -18.27 3.57 -14.62
N LEU A 374 -18.82 2.38 -14.80
CA LEU A 374 -19.43 1.97 -16.08
C LEU A 374 -20.69 2.79 -16.40
N ASP A 375 -21.44 3.21 -15.38
CA ASP A 375 -22.62 4.07 -15.51
C ASP A 375 -22.30 5.49 -16.00
N VAL A 376 -21.05 5.96 -15.83
CA VAL A 376 -20.62 7.28 -16.34
C VAL A 376 -20.89 7.40 -17.83
N VAL A 377 -20.64 6.36 -18.64
CA VAL A 377 -20.92 6.40 -20.07
C VAL A 377 -22.21 5.69 -20.44
N THR A 378 -22.66 4.67 -19.71
CA THR A 378 -23.90 3.95 -20.08
C THR A 378 -25.17 4.69 -19.66
N LYS A 379 -25.12 5.54 -18.63
CA LYS A 379 -26.23 6.40 -18.19
C LYS A 379 -25.93 7.89 -18.38
N GLY A 380 -24.66 8.29 -18.22
CA GLY A 380 -24.22 9.68 -18.34
C GLY A 380 -23.92 10.14 -19.78
N PHE A 381 -24.05 9.29 -20.82
CA PHE A 381 -23.77 9.71 -22.20
C PHE A 381 -24.57 10.95 -22.63
N VAL A 382 -25.74 11.19 -22.04
CA VAL A 382 -26.59 12.35 -22.34
C VAL A 382 -25.94 13.70 -22.00
N VAL A 383 -24.99 13.73 -21.07
CA VAL A 383 -24.24 14.95 -20.69
C VAL A 383 -22.82 14.98 -21.25
N ILE A 384 -22.36 13.88 -21.85
CA ILE A 384 -21.03 13.77 -22.45
C ILE A 384 -21.14 14.16 -23.93
N PRO A 385 -20.34 15.12 -24.44
CA PRO A 385 -20.33 15.43 -25.87
C PRO A 385 -20.04 14.17 -26.69
N ALA A 386 -20.87 13.89 -27.69
CA ALA A 386 -20.76 12.69 -28.55
C ALA A 386 -19.36 12.55 -29.18
N THR A 387 -18.71 13.67 -29.51
CA THR A 387 -17.34 13.70 -30.06
C THR A 387 -16.24 13.32 -29.06
N LYS A 388 -16.55 13.33 -27.76
CA LYS A 388 -15.60 13.03 -26.68
C LYS A 388 -15.84 11.65 -26.05
N ILE A 389 -16.93 10.94 -26.37
CA ILE A 389 -17.32 9.70 -25.67
C ILE A 389 -16.20 8.65 -25.62
N GLN A 390 -15.41 8.52 -26.70
CA GLN A 390 -14.27 7.59 -26.75
C GLN A 390 -13.16 7.94 -25.75
N LEU A 391 -12.93 9.23 -25.48
CA LEU A 391 -11.97 9.67 -24.47
C LEU A 391 -12.39 9.27 -23.06
N TRP A 392 -13.70 9.36 -22.78
CA TRP A 392 -14.28 8.94 -21.50
C TRP A 392 -14.20 7.43 -21.33
N ILE A 393 -14.55 6.66 -22.37
CA ILE A 393 -14.40 5.20 -22.39
C ILE A 393 -12.94 4.80 -22.13
N ASN A 394 -11.99 5.47 -22.79
CA ASN A 394 -10.56 5.23 -22.58
C ASN A 394 -10.11 5.55 -21.15
N ALA A 395 -10.55 6.67 -20.58
CA ALA A 395 -10.24 7.04 -19.19
C ALA A 395 -10.81 6.04 -18.18
N ILE A 396 -12.05 5.57 -18.37
CA ILE A 396 -12.65 4.51 -17.55
C ILE A 396 -11.85 3.22 -17.68
N GLY A 397 -11.45 2.83 -18.90
CA GLY A 397 -10.60 1.67 -19.14
C GLY A 397 -9.29 1.72 -18.36
N LEU A 398 -8.59 2.86 -18.40
CA LEU A 398 -7.36 3.09 -17.64
C LEU A 398 -7.58 3.00 -16.12
N ILE A 399 -8.63 3.65 -15.61
CA ILE A 399 -8.95 3.67 -14.18
C ILE A 399 -9.30 2.25 -13.69
N MET A 400 -10.18 1.55 -14.41
CA MET A 400 -10.61 0.20 -14.07
C MET A 400 -9.44 -0.79 -14.09
N ALA A 401 -8.57 -0.72 -15.10
CA ALA A 401 -7.38 -1.56 -15.18
C ALA A 401 -6.40 -1.34 -14.01
N ALA A 402 -6.37 -0.12 -13.43
CA ALA A 402 -5.54 0.22 -12.29
C ALA A 402 -6.22 -0.02 -10.92
N LEU A 403 -7.46 -0.51 -10.89
CA LEU A 403 -8.15 -0.86 -9.64
C LEU A 403 -8.04 -2.38 -9.36
N PRO A 404 -8.21 -2.81 -8.08
CA PRO A 404 -8.23 -4.23 -7.74
C PRO A 404 -9.33 -5.03 -8.44
N ASP A 405 -9.15 -6.35 -8.54
CA ASP A 405 -10.07 -7.29 -9.20
C ASP A 405 -11.57 -7.06 -8.93
N PRO A 406 -12.01 -6.89 -7.67
CA PRO A 406 -13.43 -6.68 -7.37
C PRO A 406 -14.06 -5.41 -7.99
N TYR A 407 -13.26 -4.45 -8.44
CA TYR A 407 -13.76 -3.24 -9.11
C TYR A 407 -13.98 -3.47 -10.60
N TRP A 408 -13.01 -4.05 -11.30
CA TRP A 408 -13.06 -4.14 -12.76
C TRP A 408 -13.80 -5.37 -13.28
N THR A 409 -13.81 -6.47 -12.53
CA THR A 409 -14.48 -7.73 -12.91
C THR A 409 -16.00 -7.59 -13.09
N VAL A 410 -16.62 -6.53 -12.58
CA VAL A 410 -18.05 -6.23 -12.83
C VAL A 410 -18.40 -6.03 -14.30
N ILE A 411 -17.42 -5.75 -15.17
CA ILE A 411 -17.66 -5.71 -16.62
C ILE A 411 -18.07 -7.09 -17.14
N HIS A 412 -17.54 -8.17 -16.55
CA HIS A 412 -17.90 -9.54 -16.91
C HIS A 412 -19.37 -9.83 -16.57
N ASP A 413 -19.84 -9.36 -15.41
CA ASP A 413 -21.23 -9.50 -15.02
C ASP A 413 -22.16 -8.74 -15.97
N ARG A 414 -21.79 -7.51 -16.38
CA ARG A 414 -22.56 -6.74 -17.39
C ARG A 414 -22.60 -7.40 -18.76
N LEU A 415 -21.48 -7.97 -19.20
CA LEU A 415 -21.41 -8.71 -20.47
C LEU A 415 -22.33 -9.93 -20.43
N LEU A 416 -22.37 -10.65 -19.30
CA LEU A 416 -23.22 -11.80 -19.11
C LEU A 416 -24.71 -11.41 -19.08
N GLU A 417 -25.06 -10.36 -18.33
CA GLU A 417 -26.43 -9.81 -18.30
C GLU A 417 -26.90 -9.40 -19.70
N LEU A 418 -26.02 -8.76 -20.48
CA LEU A 418 -26.34 -8.33 -21.83
C LEU A 418 -26.49 -9.48 -22.82
N ILE A 419 -25.67 -10.53 -22.73
CA ILE A 419 -25.77 -11.72 -23.58
C ILE A 419 -27.00 -12.57 -23.24
N THR A 420 -27.35 -12.68 -21.96
CA THR A 420 -28.49 -13.50 -21.50
C THR A 420 -29.84 -12.81 -21.64
N ASN A 421 -29.87 -11.51 -21.95
CA ASN A 421 -31.11 -10.78 -22.16
C ASN A 421 -31.89 -11.33 -23.37
N ASN A 422 -33.20 -11.51 -23.21
CA ASN A 422 -34.11 -12.01 -24.26
C ASN A 422 -34.00 -11.20 -25.57
N GLU A 423 -33.76 -9.89 -25.49
CA GLU A 423 -33.58 -9.03 -26.67
C GLU A 423 -32.36 -9.43 -27.52
N MET A 424 -31.35 -10.07 -26.93
CA MET A 424 -30.17 -10.58 -27.64
C MET A 424 -30.46 -11.88 -28.39
N THR A 425 -31.39 -12.68 -27.87
CA THR A 425 -31.78 -13.97 -28.45
C THR A 425 -32.85 -13.80 -29.52
N GLU A 426 -33.87 -12.97 -29.25
CA GLU A 426 -34.99 -12.72 -30.17
C GLU A 426 -34.67 -11.64 -31.21
N TRP A 427 -33.70 -10.78 -30.92
CA TRP A 427 -33.28 -9.64 -31.75
C TRP A 427 -34.44 -8.84 -32.36
N PRO A 428 -35.27 -8.16 -31.52
CA PRO A 428 -36.46 -7.46 -31.98
C PRO A 428 -36.16 -6.14 -32.73
N TYR A 429 -34.87 -5.85 -33.00
CA TYR A 429 -34.45 -4.58 -33.56
C TYR A 429 -34.52 -4.60 -35.09
N PRO A 430 -34.91 -3.47 -35.72
CA PRO A 430 -34.90 -3.35 -37.18
C PRO A 430 -33.48 -3.20 -37.76
N HIS A 431 -32.49 -2.97 -36.90
CA HIS A 431 -31.09 -2.77 -37.29
C HIS A 431 -30.30 -4.07 -37.17
N THR A 432 -29.27 -4.23 -37.99
CA THR A 432 -28.41 -5.42 -37.92
C THR A 432 -27.54 -5.40 -36.66
N PRO A 433 -27.13 -6.57 -36.15
CA PRO A 433 -26.15 -6.66 -35.06
C PRO A 433 -24.89 -5.81 -35.32
N PHE A 434 -24.36 -5.85 -36.55
CA PHE A 434 -23.19 -5.05 -36.94
C PHE A 434 -23.40 -3.53 -36.80
N GLN A 435 -24.61 -3.03 -36.99
CA GLN A 435 -24.93 -1.61 -36.78
C GLN A 435 -24.99 -1.28 -35.28
N LEU A 436 -25.69 -2.10 -34.49
CA LEU A 436 -25.88 -1.84 -33.05
C LEU A 436 -24.64 -2.17 -32.19
N PHE A 437 -23.71 -2.96 -32.71
CA PHE A 437 -22.42 -3.23 -32.04
C PHE A 437 -21.36 -2.16 -32.40
N ASN A 438 -21.62 -1.32 -33.39
CA ASN A 438 -20.69 -0.29 -33.83
C ASN A 438 -20.93 1.03 -33.08
N LEU A 439 -19.97 1.42 -32.23
CA LEU A 439 -20.08 2.64 -31.43
C LEU A 439 -20.22 3.91 -32.28
N THR A 440 -19.48 4.02 -33.38
CA THR A 440 -19.54 5.21 -34.24
C THR A 440 -20.92 5.34 -34.87
N ILE A 441 -21.47 4.24 -35.42
CA ILE A 441 -22.81 4.25 -36.04
C ILE A 441 -23.87 4.58 -34.99
N THR A 442 -23.86 3.89 -33.85
CA THR A 442 -24.86 4.11 -32.79
C THR A 442 -24.82 5.53 -32.22
N ASN A 443 -23.63 6.13 -32.10
CA ASN A 443 -23.46 7.50 -31.62
C ASN A 443 -23.90 8.54 -32.66
N ASP A 444 -23.48 8.39 -33.92
CA ASP A 444 -23.77 9.36 -34.99
C ASP A 444 -25.24 9.34 -35.39
N ALA A 445 -25.87 8.16 -35.38
CA ALA A 445 -27.28 7.99 -35.73
C ALA A 445 -28.22 7.96 -34.52
N LEU A 446 -27.72 8.19 -33.29
CA LEU A 446 -28.49 8.20 -32.05
C LEU A 446 -29.35 6.93 -31.85
N LEU A 447 -28.78 5.77 -32.18
CA LEU A 447 -29.45 4.48 -32.06
C LEU A 447 -29.33 3.91 -30.63
N GLU A 448 -30.02 2.79 -30.39
CA GLU A 448 -29.79 1.95 -29.20
C GLU A 448 -28.30 1.63 -29.06
N ASN A 449 -27.71 2.02 -27.94
CA ASN A 449 -26.24 2.05 -27.78
C ASN A 449 -25.74 1.16 -26.62
N LYS A 450 -26.63 0.43 -25.92
CA LYS A 450 -26.23 -0.44 -24.80
C LYS A 450 -25.23 -1.51 -25.22
N TYR A 451 -25.39 -2.08 -26.42
CA TYR A 451 -24.52 -3.12 -26.96
C TYR A 451 -23.14 -2.56 -27.31
N SER A 452 -23.10 -1.48 -28.10
CA SER A 452 -21.87 -0.83 -28.53
C SER A 452 -21.10 -0.18 -27.37
N LEU A 453 -21.76 0.46 -26.41
CA LEU A 453 -21.12 1.06 -25.24
C LEU A 453 -20.51 0.01 -24.31
N THR A 454 -21.25 -1.07 -24.02
CA THR A 454 -20.73 -2.15 -23.17
C THR A 454 -19.55 -2.85 -23.84
N LEU A 455 -19.64 -3.08 -25.15
CA LEU A 455 -18.55 -3.63 -25.95
C LEU A 455 -17.31 -2.73 -25.92
N ALA A 456 -17.50 -1.42 -26.16
CA ALA A 456 -16.41 -0.45 -26.15
C ALA A 456 -15.75 -0.29 -24.77
N LEU A 457 -16.54 -0.35 -23.69
CA LEU A 457 -16.03 -0.38 -22.32
C LEU A 457 -15.19 -1.63 -22.05
N ALA A 458 -15.68 -2.81 -22.41
CA ALA A 458 -14.93 -4.05 -22.27
C ALA A 458 -13.61 -3.99 -23.06
N HIS A 459 -13.66 -3.50 -24.31
CA HIS A 459 -12.46 -3.29 -25.12
C HIS A 459 -11.48 -2.32 -24.47
N ALA A 460 -11.93 -1.19 -23.94
CA ALA A 460 -11.04 -0.23 -23.29
C ALA A 460 -10.40 -0.78 -22.02
N ILE A 461 -11.18 -1.48 -21.17
CA ILE A 461 -10.67 -2.11 -19.94
C ILE A 461 -9.64 -3.17 -20.30
N TRP A 462 -9.95 -4.06 -21.24
CA TRP A 462 -9.04 -5.12 -21.66
C TRP A 462 -7.83 -4.60 -22.43
N TYR A 463 -7.94 -3.47 -23.12
CA TYR A 463 -6.79 -2.83 -23.77
C TYR A 463 -5.76 -2.38 -22.73
N HIS A 464 -6.22 -1.77 -21.62
CA HIS A 464 -5.33 -1.28 -20.55
C HIS A 464 -4.98 -2.34 -19.49
N ALA A 465 -5.65 -3.48 -19.50
CA ALA A 465 -5.44 -4.56 -18.54
C ALA A 465 -3.98 -5.04 -18.53
N GLY A 466 -3.43 -5.34 -17.34
CA GLY A 466 -2.12 -5.97 -17.20
C GLY A 466 -2.14 -7.46 -17.58
N ALA A 467 -0.96 -8.09 -17.66
CA ALA A 467 -0.85 -9.50 -18.05
C ALA A 467 -1.74 -10.42 -17.18
N GLY A 468 -1.71 -10.25 -15.85
CA GLY A 468 -2.52 -11.07 -14.94
C GLY A 468 -4.04 -10.93 -15.11
N GLN A 469 -4.53 -9.73 -15.47
CA GLN A 469 -5.95 -9.49 -15.74
C GLN A 469 -6.36 -10.09 -17.09
N ILE A 470 -5.53 -9.90 -18.13
CA ILE A 470 -5.72 -10.48 -19.47
C ILE A 470 -5.81 -12.00 -19.43
N MET A 471 -5.02 -12.66 -18.58
CA MET A 471 -5.06 -14.11 -18.40
C MET A 471 -6.43 -14.62 -17.91
N GLN A 472 -7.24 -13.79 -17.26
CA GLN A 472 -8.56 -14.19 -16.74
C GLN A 472 -9.65 -14.19 -17.84
N ILE A 473 -9.46 -13.45 -18.93
CA ILE A 473 -10.48 -13.26 -19.98
C ILE A 473 -10.79 -14.57 -20.72
N PRO A 474 -9.82 -15.36 -21.22
CA PRO A 474 -10.11 -16.62 -21.89
C PRO A 474 -10.86 -17.61 -20.99
N VAL A 475 -10.53 -17.63 -19.69
CA VAL A 475 -11.22 -18.47 -18.70
C VAL A 475 -12.66 -18.01 -18.53
N PHE A 476 -12.88 -16.71 -18.35
CA PHE A 476 -14.23 -16.13 -18.28
C PHE A 476 -15.08 -16.47 -19.53
N VAL A 477 -14.50 -16.31 -20.72
CA VAL A 477 -15.17 -16.60 -21.99
C VAL A 477 -15.57 -18.07 -22.07
N LYS A 478 -14.67 -18.99 -21.72
CA LYS A 478 -14.90 -20.43 -21.82
C LYS A 478 -15.82 -20.99 -20.73
N GLU A 479 -15.71 -20.51 -19.50
CA GLU A 479 -16.41 -21.10 -18.35
C GLU A 479 -17.75 -20.43 -18.04
N LYS A 480 -17.93 -19.16 -18.45
CA LYS A 480 -19.16 -18.41 -18.18
C LYS A 480 -19.87 -17.97 -19.45
N LEU A 481 -19.16 -17.27 -20.35
CA LEU A 481 -19.83 -16.59 -21.44
C LEU A 481 -20.33 -17.55 -22.53
N SER A 482 -19.52 -18.52 -22.93
CA SER A 482 -19.86 -19.52 -23.96
C SER A 482 -21.06 -20.38 -23.58
N VAL A 483 -21.26 -20.67 -22.30
CA VAL A 483 -22.35 -21.52 -21.80
C VAL A 483 -23.72 -20.89 -22.06
N GLU A 484 -23.80 -19.57 -22.19
CA GLU A 484 -25.05 -18.84 -22.41
C GLU A 484 -25.33 -18.53 -23.89
N ILE A 485 -24.40 -18.86 -24.81
CA ILE A 485 -24.49 -18.52 -26.23
C ILE A 485 -25.21 -19.63 -27.00
N HIS A 486 -26.39 -19.30 -27.49
CA HIS A 486 -27.30 -20.21 -28.18
C HIS A 486 -27.86 -19.65 -29.51
N SER A 487 -27.62 -18.37 -29.82
CA SER A 487 -28.04 -17.72 -31.07
C SER A 487 -26.88 -17.15 -31.87
N GLU A 488 -27.09 -16.96 -33.18
CA GLU A 488 -26.13 -16.31 -34.08
C GLU A 488 -25.72 -14.92 -33.56
N VAL A 489 -26.68 -14.10 -33.13
CA VAL A 489 -26.42 -12.74 -32.63
C VAL A 489 -25.51 -12.74 -31.40
N GLN A 490 -25.73 -13.67 -30.47
CA GLN A 490 -24.88 -13.84 -29.29
C GLN A 490 -23.45 -14.25 -29.68
N LEU A 491 -23.31 -15.16 -30.65
CA LEU A 491 -22.00 -15.56 -31.19
C LEU A 491 -21.30 -14.38 -31.88
N LEU A 492 -22.01 -13.59 -32.69
CA LEU A 492 -21.46 -12.38 -33.31
C LEU A 492 -20.94 -11.40 -32.26
N TYR A 493 -21.70 -11.18 -31.18
CA TYR A 493 -21.25 -10.31 -30.09
C TYR A 493 -19.98 -10.83 -29.42
N LEU A 494 -19.89 -12.15 -29.17
CA LEU A 494 -18.66 -12.76 -28.65
C LEU A 494 -17.48 -12.53 -29.60
N CYS A 495 -17.67 -12.73 -30.91
CA CYS A 495 -16.63 -12.48 -31.92
C CYS A 495 -16.16 -11.03 -31.89
N HIS A 496 -17.08 -10.07 -31.81
CA HIS A 496 -16.76 -8.65 -31.66
C HIS A 496 -16.02 -8.35 -30.35
N LEU A 497 -16.35 -9.07 -29.28
CA LEU A 497 -15.76 -8.90 -27.96
C LEU A 497 -14.30 -9.40 -27.90
N VAL A 498 -14.02 -10.63 -28.35
CA VAL A 498 -12.70 -11.27 -28.20
C VAL A 498 -11.78 -11.07 -29.41
N GLY A 499 -12.34 -10.85 -30.59
CA GLY A 499 -11.60 -10.74 -31.86
C GLY A 499 -10.41 -9.75 -31.80
N PRO A 500 -10.61 -8.51 -31.32
CA PRO A 500 -9.52 -7.52 -31.22
C PRO A 500 -8.35 -7.94 -30.32
N PHE A 501 -8.56 -8.89 -29.40
CA PHE A 501 -7.56 -9.32 -28.43
C PHE A 501 -6.86 -10.62 -28.80
N LEU A 502 -7.23 -11.28 -29.90
CA LEU A 502 -6.61 -12.54 -30.33
C LEU A 502 -5.09 -12.41 -30.51
N GLN A 503 -4.61 -11.31 -31.09
CA GLN A 503 -3.17 -11.07 -31.23
C GLN A 503 -2.48 -10.99 -29.86
N ARG A 504 -3.11 -10.29 -28.90
CA ARG A 504 -2.59 -10.13 -27.55
C ARG A 504 -2.61 -11.44 -26.77
N PHE A 505 -3.67 -12.22 -26.91
CA PHE A 505 -3.71 -13.57 -26.36
C PHE A 505 -2.61 -14.43 -26.96
N ASN A 506 -2.26 -14.28 -28.25
CA ASN A 506 -1.18 -15.06 -28.85
C ASN A 506 0.19 -14.71 -28.27
N SER A 507 0.47 -13.41 -28.11
CA SER A 507 1.76 -12.92 -27.60
C SER A 507 1.95 -13.20 -26.11
N ASP A 508 0.90 -12.99 -25.32
CA ASP A 508 0.97 -13.00 -23.87
C ASP A 508 0.60 -14.40 -23.30
N LEU A 509 -0.18 -15.19 -24.04
CA LEU A 509 -0.63 -16.55 -23.68
C LEU A 509 -0.70 -17.48 -24.90
N SER A 510 0.43 -18.06 -25.32
CA SER A 510 0.56 -18.94 -26.49
C SER A 510 -0.46 -20.12 -26.62
N ARG A 511 -1.27 -20.43 -25.59
CA ARG A 511 -2.38 -21.41 -25.64
C ARG A 511 -3.79 -20.81 -25.66
N ALA A 512 -3.98 -19.59 -25.16
CA ALA A 512 -5.30 -19.00 -25.00
C ALA A 512 -6.02 -18.77 -26.34
N VAL A 513 -5.29 -18.42 -27.40
CA VAL A 513 -5.86 -18.25 -28.74
C VAL A 513 -6.43 -19.55 -29.28
N MET A 514 -5.73 -20.66 -29.05
CA MET A 514 -6.20 -21.98 -29.46
C MET A 514 -7.50 -22.33 -28.74
N ASP A 515 -7.53 -22.14 -27.41
CA ASP A 515 -8.71 -22.43 -26.59
C ASP A 515 -9.92 -21.58 -27.00
N ILE A 516 -9.72 -20.27 -27.23
CA ILE A 516 -10.78 -19.38 -27.71
C ILE A 516 -11.25 -19.80 -29.10
N THR A 517 -10.32 -20.13 -30.00
CA THR A 517 -10.67 -20.56 -31.37
C THR A 517 -11.52 -21.83 -31.34
N ILE A 518 -11.12 -22.84 -30.57
CA ILE A 518 -11.90 -24.08 -30.39
C ILE A 518 -13.30 -23.74 -29.86
N THR A 519 -13.38 -22.91 -28.83
CA THR A 519 -14.66 -22.48 -28.24
C THR A 519 -15.57 -21.81 -29.29
N LEU A 520 -15.04 -20.93 -30.14
CA LEU A 520 -15.82 -20.28 -31.19
C LEU A 520 -16.36 -21.28 -32.24
N TYR A 521 -15.54 -22.26 -32.65
CA TYR A 521 -15.99 -23.29 -33.59
C TYR A 521 -17.01 -24.25 -32.98
N GLU A 522 -16.85 -24.61 -31.70
CA GLU A 522 -17.81 -25.43 -30.97
C GLU A 522 -19.17 -24.73 -30.86
N LEU A 523 -19.17 -23.43 -30.55
CA LEU A 523 -20.39 -22.62 -30.52
C LEU A 523 -21.03 -22.50 -31.90
N LEU A 524 -20.26 -22.24 -32.95
CA LEU A 524 -20.77 -22.19 -34.32
C LEU A 524 -21.43 -23.51 -34.72
N ALA A 525 -20.78 -24.65 -34.43
CA ALA A 525 -21.32 -25.96 -34.73
C ALA A 525 -22.57 -26.31 -33.89
N HIS A 526 -22.69 -25.76 -32.68
CA HIS A 526 -23.89 -25.90 -31.86
C HIS A 526 -25.04 -25.07 -32.43
N ILE A 527 -24.79 -23.81 -32.79
CA ILE A 527 -25.80 -22.89 -33.32
C ILE A 527 -26.31 -23.38 -34.67
N ASP A 528 -25.42 -23.78 -35.58
CA ASP A 528 -25.76 -24.34 -36.91
C ASP A 528 -26.71 -25.55 -36.80
N LYS A 529 -26.53 -26.40 -35.78
CA LYS A 529 -27.42 -27.55 -35.53
C LYS A 529 -28.77 -27.16 -34.92
N SER A 530 -28.84 -26.02 -34.22
CA SER A 530 -30.01 -25.59 -33.46
C SER A 530 -30.94 -24.67 -34.25
N GLN A 531 -30.43 -23.98 -35.27
CA GLN A 531 -31.18 -23.02 -36.07
C GLN A 531 -31.48 -23.56 -37.48
N GLN A 532 -32.62 -23.17 -38.06
CA GLN A 532 -33.01 -23.62 -39.40
C GLN A 532 -32.25 -22.90 -40.52
N HIS A 533 -31.72 -21.72 -40.23
CA HIS A 533 -30.90 -20.90 -41.11
C HIS A 533 -29.91 -20.09 -40.25
N LEU A 534 -28.77 -19.76 -40.84
CA LEU A 534 -27.81 -18.76 -40.37
C LEU A 534 -27.89 -17.58 -41.33
#